data_AF-A0A1C6CGG4-F1
#
_entry.id   AF-A0A1C6CGG4-F1
#
_cell.length_a   1.000
_cell.length_b   1.000
_cell.length_c   1.000
_cell.angle_alpha   90.00
_cell.angle_beta   90.00
_cell.angle_gamma   90.00
#
_symmetry.space_group_name_H-M   'P 1'
#
loop_
_entity.id
_entity.type
_entity.pdbx_description
1 polymer ?
#
loop_
_entity_poly.entity_id
_entity_poly.type
_entity_poly.pdbx_seq_one_letter_code
_entity_poly.pdbx_strand_id
1 'polypeptide(L)'
;MLEKIYDKYNFDEDYEVYKYGQQVLIFNSIVNIFMFILGLCLHEGLMTLVWMLAFSGLRVNLGGYHCNSPIKCFITSNSVYLISMLAYQYLSNYFLVFLFILFVLLLVMSKYFKYLNKKAKLTMCIEVICLLIPKINMIIVLTLIENIISYLMTAKEKVNS
;
A
#
# COMPACT_ATOMS: atom_id res chain seq x y z
N MET A 1 21.92 2.87 39.56
CA MET A 1 21.82 3.55 38.25
C MET A 1 21.40 2.56 37.16
N LEU A 2 21.97 1.35 37.12
CA LEU A 2 21.55 0.25 36.24
C LEU A 2 20.12 -0.27 36.52
N GLU A 3 19.71 -0.37 37.80
CA GLU A 3 18.32 -0.75 38.15
C GLU A 3 17.28 0.23 37.60
N LYS A 4 17.56 1.54 37.59
CA LYS A 4 16.67 2.56 36.99
C LYS A 4 16.59 2.49 35.46
N ILE A 5 17.53 1.81 34.81
CA ILE A 5 17.51 1.54 33.36
C ILE A 5 16.70 0.28 33.09
N TYR A 6 16.82 -0.73 33.96
CA TYR A 6 16.02 -1.96 33.92
C TYR A 6 14.53 -1.68 34.19
N ASP A 7 14.19 -0.81 35.15
CA ASP A 7 12.79 -0.41 35.39
C ASP A 7 12.19 0.44 34.27
N LYS A 8 13.04 1.02 33.41
CA LYS A 8 12.61 1.89 32.29
C LYS A 8 12.31 1.10 31.01
N TYR A 9 12.86 -0.10 30.87
CA TYR A 9 12.73 -0.93 29.67
C TYR A 9 12.24 -2.30 30.08
N ASN A 10 11.02 -2.63 29.68
CA ASN A 10 10.46 -3.96 29.83
C ASN A 10 11.12 -4.85 28.77
N PHE A 11 12.34 -5.31 29.06
CA PHE A 11 13.28 -5.90 28.08
C PHE A 11 12.66 -7.05 27.28
N ASP A 12 11.77 -7.83 27.90
CA ASP A 12 11.04 -8.93 27.25
C ASP A 12 9.99 -8.44 26.24
N GLU A 13 9.29 -7.36 26.56
CA GLU A 13 8.29 -6.74 25.69
C GLU A 13 8.97 -6.05 24.49
N ASP A 14 10.05 -5.32 24.74
CA ASP A 14 10.84 -4.70 23.67
C ASP A 14 11.46 -5.77 22.76
N TYR A 15 11.99 -6.85 23.32
CA TYR A 15 12.57 -7.96 22.55
C TYR A 15 11.57 -8.61 21.60
N GLU A 16 10.35 -8.91 22.06
CA GLU A 16 9.31 -9.50 21.21
C GLU A 16 8.85 -8.52 20.11
N VAL A 17 8.78 -7.21 20.40
CA VAL A 17 8.51 -6.18 19.38
C VAL A 17 9.60 -6.17 18.30
N TYR A 18 10.89 -6.20 18.68
CA TYR A 18 12.00 -6.25 17.72
C TYR A 18 11.97 -7.51 16.86
N LYS A 19 11.74 -8.68 17.48
CA LYS A 19 11.64 -9.97 16.80
C LYS A 19 10.50 -9.99 15.79
N TYR A 20 9.32 -9.50 16.18
CA TYR A 20 8.18 -9.37 15.27
C TYR A 20 8.49 -8.40 14.12
N GLY A 21 9.08 -7.24 14.42
CA GLY A 21 9.48 -6.26 13.42
C GLY A 21 10.45 -6.84 12.38
N GLN A 22 11.43 -7.64 12.80
CA GLN A 22 12.34 -8.34 11.90
C GLN A 22 11.61 -9.36 11.02
N GLN A 23 10.70 -10.15 11.60
CA GLN A 23 9.91 -11.12 10.82
C GLN A 23 9.07 -10.44 9.75
N VAL A 24 8.39 -9.33 10.08
CA VAL A 24 7.59 -8.55 9.13
C VAL A 24 8.46 -7.92 8.06
N LEU A 25 9.62 -7.37 8.43
CA LEU A 25 10.56 -6.78 7.48
C LEU A 25 11.07 -7.81 6.48
N ILE A 26 11.56 -8.96 6.96
CA ILE A 26 12.05 -10.05 6.10
C ILE A 26 10.94 -10.54 5.18
N PHE A 27 9.74 -10.78 5.71
CA PHE A 27 8.60 -11.23 4.92
C PHE A 27 8.23 -10.23 3.81
N ASN A 28 8.08 -8.95 4.15
CA ASN A 28 7.77 -7.90 3.17
C ASN A 28 8.88 -7.74 2.13
N SER A 29 10.15 -7.88 2.52
CA SER A 29 11.28 -7.90 1.59
C SER A 29 11.16 -9.06 0.60
N ILE A 30 10.81 -10.26 1.05
CA ILE A 30 10.60 -11.42 0.17
C ILE A 30 9.46 -11.14 -0.82
N VAL A 31 8.33 -10.59 -0.35
CA VAL A 31 7.19 -10.27 -1.22
C VAL A 31 7.60 -9.24 -2.28
N ASN A 32 8.31 -8.18 -1.88
CA ASN A 32 8.76 -7.12 -2.76
C ASN A 32 9.81 -7.59 -3.79
N ILE A 33 10.75 -8.44 -3.38
CA ILE A 33 11.73 -9.04 -4.29
C ILE A 33 11.01 -9.91 -5.33
N PHE A 34 10.04 -10.72 -4.89
CA PHE A 34 9.27 -11.55 -5.82
C PHE A 34 8.47 -10.70 -6.81
N MET A 35 7.78 -9.65 -6.35
CA MET A 35 7.09 -8.69 -7.24
C MET A 35 8.06 -8.06 -8.25
N PHE A 36 9.26 -7.66 -7.83
CA PHE A 36 10.24 -7.09 -8.74
C PHE A 36 10.73 -8.09 -9.80
N ILE A 37 10.97 -9.36 -9.42
CA ILE A 37 11.32 -10.43 -10.37
C ILE A 37 10.19 -10.62 -11.38
N LEU A 38 8.93 -10.67 -10.95
CA LEU A 38 7.77 -10.75 -11.86
C LEU A 38 7.73 -9.56 -12.82
N GLY A 39 8.02 -8.35 -12.33
CA GLY A 39 8.11 -7.15 -13.15
C GLY A 39 9.19 -7.21 -14.22
N LEU A 40 10.35 -7.78 -13.88
CA LEU A 40 11.40 -8.03 -14.86
C LEU A 40 10.97 -9.08 -15.90
N CYS A 41 10.25 -10.13 -15.50
CA CYS A 41 9.68 -11.11 -16.43
C CYS A 41 8.63 -10.49 -17.38
N LEU A 42 7.91 -9.47 -16.92
CA LEU A 42 6.96 -8.69 -17.74
C LEU A 42 7.64 -7.59 -18.58
N HIS A 43 8.98 -7.46 -18.52
CA HIS A 43 9.76 -6.38 -19.13
C HIS A 43 9.42 -4.96 -18.63
N GLU A 44 8.83 -4.86 -17.44
CA GLU A 44 8.33 -3.60 -16.85
C GLU A 44 8.95 -3.31 -15.47
N GLY A 45 10.28 -3.51 -15.34
CA GLY A 45 10.99 -3.32 -14.07
C GLY A 45 10.87 -1.90 -13.50
N LEU A 46 10.94 -0.87 -14.35
CA LEU A 46 10.82 0.52 -13.91
C LEU A 46 9.41 0.85 -13.44
N MET A 47 8.37 0.43 -14.17
CA MET A 47 6.98 0.65 -13.78
C MET A 47 6.62 -0.13 -12.52
N THR A 48 7.23 -1.29 -12.33
CA THR A 48 7.14 -2.05 -11.08
C THR A 48 7.70 -1.26 -9.89
N LEU A 49 8.86 -0.61 -10.02
CA LEU A 49 9.39 0.25 -8.96
C LEU A 49 8.47 1.45 -8.66
N VAL A 50 7.92 2.08 -9.70
CA VAL A 50 6.94 3.17 -9.53
C VAL A 50 5.71 2.67 -8.78
N TRP A 51 5.16 1.53 -9.20
CA TRP A 51 4.02 0.90 -8.54
C TRP A 51 4.34 0.58 -7.07
N MET A 52 5.49 -0.04 -6.78
CA MET A 52 5.90 -0.41 -5.42
C MET A 52 6.02 0.81 -4.50
N LEU A 53 6.60 1.91 -4.99
CA LEU A 53 6.78 3.15 -4.23
C LEU A 53 5.44 3.84 -3.94
N ALA A 54 4.58 3.97 -4.96
CA ALA A 54 3.25 4.55 -4.79
C ALA A 54 2.38 3.67 -3.88
N PHE A 55 2.26 2.39 -4.21
CA PHE A 55 1.46 1.44 -3.44
C PHE A 55 1.90 1.40 -1.97
N SER A 56 3.17 1.18 -1.69
CA SER A 56 3.69 1.07 -0.31
C SER A 56 3.67 2.40 0.43
N GLY A 57 4.02 3.49 -0.26
CA GLY A 57 4.08 4.83 0.33
C GLY A 57 2.73 5.27 0.88
N LEU A 58 1.66 5.11 0.10
CA LEU A 58 0.32 5.43 0.57
C LEU A 58 -0.20 4.39 1.57
N ARG A 59 0.10 3.10 1.34
CA ARG A 59 -0.34 1.99 2.21
C ARG A 59 0.13 2.13 3.65
N VAL A 60 1.39 2.49 3.89
CA VAL A 60 1.94 2.67 5.24
C VAL A 60 1.22 3.78 5.99
N ASN A 61 0.75 4.82 5.28
CA ASN A 61 0.09 5.96 5.89
C ASN A 61 -1.42 5.77 6.09
N LEU A 62 -2.11 5.09 5.16
CA LEU A 62 -3.54 4.76 5.28
C LEU A 62 -3.79 3.55 6.21
N GLY A 63 -2.83 2.63 6.26
CA GLY A 63 -3.06 1.26 6.70
C GLY A 63 -3.98 0.51 5.73
N GLY A 64 -4.59 -0.57 6.22
CA GLY A 64 -5.77 -1.19 5.63
C GLY A 64 -5.75 -2.71 5.74
N TYR A 65 -6.38 -3.42 4.80
CA TYR A 65 -6.66 -4.85 4.95
C TYR A 65 -5.41 -5.73 5.15
N HIS A 66 -5.26 -6.34 6.32
CA HIS A 66 -4.22 -7.34 6.58
C HIS A 66 -4.84 -8.73 6.57
N CYS A 67 -4.18 -9.67 5.90
CA CYS A 67 -4.62 -11.07 5.86
C CYS A 67 -4.28 -11.77 7.18
N ASN A 68 -5.14 -12.70 7.62
CA ASN A 68 -4.95 -13.50 8.84
C ASN A 68 -3.81 -14.55 8.72
N SER A 69 -3.09 -14.60 7.60
CA SER A 69 -1.99 -15.54 7.35
C SER A 69 -0.96 -14.93 6.40
N PRO A 70 0.35 -15.12 6.64
CA PRO A 70 1.42 -14.67 5.75
C PRO A 70 1.28 -15.18 4.32
N ILE A 71 0.88 -16.44 4.12
CA ILE A 71 0.72 -17.04 2.79
C ILE A 71 -0.40 -16.33 2.02
N LYS A 72 -1.52 -16.05 2.69
CA LYS A 72 -2.63 -15.29 2.10
C LYS A 72 -2.20 -13.87 1.73
N CYS A 73 -1.40 -13.23 2.59
CA CYS A 73 -0.84 -11.91 2.32
C CYS A 73 0.04 -11.94 1.06
N PHE A 74 0.96 -12.91 0.98
CA PHE A 74 1.84 -13.08 -0.18
C PHE A 74 1.06 -13.24 -1.48
N ILE A 75 0.08 -14.16 -1.51
CA ILE A 75 -0.73 -14.42 -2.71
C ILE A 75 -1.54 -13.18 -3.08
N THR A 76 -2.19 -12.54 -2.10
CA THR A 76 -3.05 -11.37 -2.35
C THR A 76 -2.23 -10.19 -2.87
N SER A 77 -1.12 -9.83 -2.22
CA SER A 77 -0.27 -8.72 -2.65
C SER A 77 0.30 -8.93 -4.06
N ASN A 78 0.80 -10.13 -4.36
CA ASN A 78 1.30 -10.43 -5.70
C ASN A 78 0.20 -10.47 -6.75
N SER A 79 -1.01 -10.94 -6.40
CA SER A 79 -2.14 -10.95 -7.32
C SER A 79 -2.60 -9.53 -7.64
N VAL A 80 -2.70 -8.65 -6.64
CA VAL A 80 -3.03 -7.23 -6.84
C VAL A 80 -2.01 -6.61 -7.78
N TYR A 81 -0.72 -6.73 -7.47
CA TYR A 81 0.37 -6.25 -8.33
C TYR A 81 0.26 -6.77 -9.78
N LEU A 82 0.08 -8.08 -9.97
CA LEU A 82 -0.02 -8.67 -11.31
C LEU A 82 -1.21 -8.11 -12.08
N ILE A 83 -2.37 -7.97 -11.42
CA ILE A 83 -3.56 -7.39 -12.04
C ILE A 83 -3.30 -5.92 -12.42
N SER A 84 -2.64 -5.13 -11.57
CA SER A 84 -2.30 -3.74 -11.88
C SER A 84 -1.38 -3.66 -13.10
N MET A 85 -0.35 -4.51 -13.17
CA MET A 85 0.59 -4.51 -14.29
C MET A 85 -0.06 -4.94 -15.60
N LEU A 86 -0.91 -5.95 -15.58
CA LEU A 86 -1.67 -6.37 -16.75
C LEU A 86 -2.67 -5.28 -17.19
N ALA A 87 -3.35 -4.63 -16.23
CA ALA A 87 -4.24 -3.52 -16.53
C ALA A 87 -3.48 -2.32 -17.13
N TYR A 88 -2.27 -2.04 -16.64
CA TYR A 88 -1.39 -1.04 -17.23
C TYR A 88 -1.01 -1.37 -18.68
N GLN A 89 -0.57 -2.60 -18.95
CA GLN A 89 -0.12 -3.01 -20.28
C GLN A 89 -1.25 -3.05 -21.31
N TYR A 90 -2.40 -3.60 -20.93
CA TYR A 90 -3.47 -3.92 -21.90
C TYR A 90 -4.67 -2.97 -21.86
N LEU A 91 -4.86 -2.23 -20.76
CA LEU A 91 -6.04 -1.38 -20.55
C LEU A 91 -5.71 0.11 -20.41
N SER A 92 -4.49 0.54 -20.72
CA SER A 92 -4.07 1.96 -20.67
C SER A 92 -4.94 2.88 -21.53
N ASN A 93 -5.47 2.39 -22.66
CA ASN A 93 -6.41 3.14 -23.51
C ASN A 93 -7.72 3.49 -22.81
N TYR A 94 -8.09 2.77 -21.74
CA TYR A 94 -9.29 3.02 -20.95
C TYR A 94 -9.01 3.91 -19.73
N PHE A 95 -7.92 4.69 -19.74
CA PHE A 95 -7.50 5.55 -18.63
C PHE A 95 -8.64 6.40 -18.03
N LEU A 96 -9.50 7.00 -18.87
CA LEU A 96 -10.63 7.81 -18.41
C LEU A 96 -11.65 7.02 -17.58
N VAL A 97 -11.84 5.73 -17.88
CA VAL A 97 -12.73 4.85 -17.11
C VAL A 97 -12.15 4.64 -15.70
N PHE A 98 -10.85 4.36 -15.61
CA PHE A 98 -10.18 4.21 -14.31
C PHE A 98 -10.17 5.53 -13.52
N LEU A 99 -9.99 6.67 -14.19
CA LEU A 99 -10.08 7.98 -13.55
C LEU A 99 -11.48 8.24 -12.98
N PHE A 100 -12.53 7.84 -13.70
CA PHE A 100 -13.91 7.93 -13.21
C PHE A 100 -14.14 7.03 -12.00
N ILE A 101 -13.62 5.78 -12.01
CA ILE A 101 -13.68 4.87 -10.85
C ILE A 101 -12.97 5.51 -9.65
N LEU A 102 -11.77 6.06 -9.84
CA LEU A 102 -11.02 6.74 -8.79
C LEU A 102 -11.82 7.91 -8.21
N PHE A 103 -12.45 8.72 -9.05
CA PHE A 103 -13.29 9.83 -8.61
C PHE A 103 -14.45 9.34 -7.72
N VAL A 104 -15.18 8.30 -8.13
CA VAL A 104 -16.26 7.71 -7.34
C VAL A 104 -15.74 7.20 -5.99
N LEU A 105 -14.59 6.52 -5.97
CA LEU A 105 -13.97 6.03 -4.74
C LEU A 105 -13.55 7.16 -3.80
N LEU A 106 -13.00 8.26 -4.31
CA LEU A 106 -12.66 9.46 -3.53
C LEU A 106 -13.90 10.10 -2.91
N LEU A 107 -15.04 10.14 -3.63
CA LEU A 107 -16.30 10.60 -3.08
C LEU A 107 -16.76 9.73 -1.90
N VAL A 108 -16.66 8.40 -2.01
CA VAL A 108 -16.96 7.49 -0.90
C VAL A 108 -16.00 7.70 0.27
N MET A 109 -14.70 7.83 -0.02
CA MET A 109 -13.64 8.04 0.96
C MET A 109 -13.77 9.37 1.70
N SER A 110 -14.38 10.39 1.09
CA SER A 110 -14.57 11.71 1.69
C SER A 110 -15.27 11.65 3.07
N LYS A 111 -16.19 10.70 3.26
CA LYS A 111 -16.87 10.44 4.55
C LYS A 111 -15.90 10.06 5.68
N TYR A 112 -14.78 9.44 5.32
CA TYR A 112 -13.76 8.95 6.24
C TYR A 112 -12.55 9.89 6.35
N PHE A 113 -12.54 11.02 5.64
CA PHE A 113 -11.39 11.92 5.53
C PHE A 113 -10.96 12.55 6.88
N LYS A 114 -11.90 12.64 7.84
CA LYS A 114 -11.61 13.10 9.22
C LYS A 114 -10.69 12.14 9.97
N TYR A 115 -10.75 10.84 9.68
CA TYR A 115 -9.96 9.80 10.36
C TYR A 115 -8.56 9.60 9.74
N LEU A 116 -8.27 10.29 8.64
CA LEU A 116 -6.97 10.23 7.98
C LEU A 116 -5.94 11.08 8.72
N ASN A 117 -4.77 10.50 8.97
CA ASN A 117 -3.64 11.22 9.53
C ASN A 117 -3.07 12.23 8.51
N LYS A 118 -2.29 13.21 9.00
CA LYS A 118 -1.71 14.27 8.17
C LYS A 118 -0.77 13.73 7.08
N LYS A 119 -0.02 12.66 7.39
CA LYS A 119 0.92 12.04 6.45
C LYS A 119 0.20 11.39 5.26
N ALA A 120 -0.88 10.66 5.51
CA ALA A 120 -1.71 10.04 4.47
C ALA A 120 -2.32 11.08 3.53
N LYS A 121 -2.85 12.18 4.09
CA LYS A 121 -3.37 13.29 3.27
C LYS A 121 -2.28 13.86 2.36
N LEU A 122 -1.09 14.08 2.90
CA LEU A 122 0.05 14.58 2.12
C LEU A 122 0.46 13.59 1.02
N THR A 123 0.61 12.31 1.34
CA THR A 123 0.99 11.27 0.37
C THR A 123 -0.04 11.13 -0.74
N MET A 124 -1.35 11.13 -0.43
CA MET A 124 -2.40 11.15 -1.44
C MET A 124 -2.32 12.37 -2.35
N CYS A 125 -2.08 13.57 -1.80
CA CYS A 125 -1.91 14.76 -2.63
C CYS A 125 -0.70 14.64 -3.56
N ILE A 126 0.42 14.08 -3.09
CA ILE A 126 1.61 13.83 -3.90
C ILE A 126 1.28 12.88 -5.06
N GLU A 127 0.59 11.77 -4.79
CA GLU A 127 0.19 10.83 -5.84
C GLU A 127 -0.79 11.44 -6.85
N VAL A 128 -1.76 12.24 -6.38
CA VAL A 128 -2.66 12.98 -7.29
C VAL A 128 -1.89 13.95 -8.18
N ILE A 129 -0.83 14.59 -7.68
CA ILE A 129 0.06 15.42 -8.50
C ILE A 129 0.84 14.56 -9.50
N CYS A 130 1.31 13.37 -9.11
CA CYS A 130 2.01 12.44 -10.01
C CYS A 130 1.15 11.98 -11.20
N LEU A 131 -0.19 12.06 -11.11
CA LEU A 131 -1.09 11.80 -12.25
C LEU A 131 -0.83 12.72 -13.46
N LEU A 132 -0.23 13.88 -13.24
CA LEU A 132 0.11 14.82 -14.31
C LEU A 132 1.25 14.32 -15.21
N ILE A 133 1.98 13.28 -14.80
CA ILE A 133 3.09 12.69 -15.56
C ILE A 133 2.54 11.59 -16.47
N PRO A 134 2.42 11.79 -17.80
CA PRO A 134 1.68 10.88 -18.68
C PRO A 134 2.27 9.47 -18.77
N LYS A 135 3.57 9.31 -18.48
CA LYS A 135 4.23 7.99 -18.54
C LYS A 135 3.84 7.06 -17.39
N ILE A 136 3.44 7.62 -16.24
CA ILE A 136 3.15 6.86 -15.02
C ILE A 136 1.70 7.01 -14.56
N ASN A 137 0.92 7.91 -15.19
CA ASN A 137 -0.43 8.26 -14.77
C ASN A 137 -1.33 7.04 -14.53
N MET A 138 -1.30 6.05 -15.42
CA MET A 138 -2.11 4.84 -15.32
C MET A 138 -1.72 3.99 -14.10
N ILE A 139 -0.42 3.80 -13.86
CA ILE A 139 0.06 3.08 -12.67
C ILE A 139 -0.39 3.80 -11.40
N ILE A 140 -0.24 5.12 -11.35
CA ILE A 140 -0.64 5.93 -10.19
C ILE A 140 -2.16 5.86 -9.94
N VAL A 141 -2.99 5.89 -10.99
CA VAL A 141 -4.45 5.71 -10.84
C VAL A 141 -4.76 4.33 -10.23
N LEU A 142 -4.13 3.27 -10.74
CA LEU A 142 -4.36 1.91 -10.24
C LEU A 142 -3.94 1.77 -8.77
N THR A 143 -2.77 2.28 -8.39
CA THR A 143 -2.31 2.24 -7.00
C THR A 143 -3.20 3.04 -6.06
N LEU A 144 -3.71 4.20 -6.50
CA LEU A 144 -4.67 5.00 -5.72
C LEU A 144 -5.99 4.24 -5.51
N ILE A 145 -6.53 3.64 -6.57
CA ILE A 145 -7.75 2.83 -6.51
C ILE A 145 -7.57 1.69 -5.50
N GLU A 146 -6.51 0.90 -5.62
CA GLU A 146 -6.24 -0.25 -4.77
C GLU A 146 -6.08 0.13 -3.30
N ASN A 147 -5.32 1.20 -3.02
CA ASN A 147 -5.12 1.69 -1.67
C ASN A 147 -6.41 2.22 -1.04
N ILE A 148 -7.22 2.97 -1.80
CA ILE A 148 -8.51 3.48 -1.32
C ILE A 148 -9.48 2.32 -1.05
N ILE A 149 -9.59 1.35 -1.96
CA ILE A 149 -10.42 0.15 -1.75
C ILE A 149 -9.97 -0.58 -0.48
N SER A 150 -8.66 -0.81 -0.33
CA SER A 150 -8.13 -1.52 0.83
C SER A 150 -8.33 -0.77 2.15
N TYR A 151 -8.27 0.56 2.12
CA TYR A 151 -8.62 1.40 3.27
C TYR A 151 -10.12 1.28 3.60
N LEU A 152 -11.00 1.42 2.60
CA LEU A 152 -12.46 1.35 2.78
C LEU A 152 -12.94 0.01 3.33
N MET A 153 -12.28 -1.10 2.96
CA MET A 153 -12.56 -2.43 3.52
C MET A 153 -12.38 -2.46 5.05
N THR A 154 -11.38 -1.75 5.58
CA THR A 154 -11.10 -1.69 7.03
C THR A 154 -11.72 -0.48 7.74
N ALA A 155 -12.07 0.58 7.02
CA ALA A 155 -12.61 1.80 7.61
C ALA A 155 -13.98 1.55 8.27
N LYS A 156 -14.76 0.59 7.75
CA LYS A 156 -16.04 0.17 8.36
C LYS A 156 -15.86 -0.43 9.75
N GLU A 157 -14.75 -1.13 10.00
CA GLU A 157 -14.45 -1.74 11.29
C GLU A 157 -14.09 -0.66 12.32
N LYS A 158 -13.31 0.36 11.92
CA LYS A 158 -12.87 1.48 12.78
C LYS A 158 -13.97 2.46 13.19
N VAL A 159 -15.06 2.56 12.43
CA VAL A 159 -16.18 3.46 12.76
C VAL A 159 -17.15 2.82 13.78
N ASN A 160 -17.13 1.49 13.89
CA ASN A 160 -18.01 0.72 14.78
C ASN A 160 -17.30 0.26 16.08
N SER A 161 -16.02 0.58 16.25
CA SER A 161 -15.22 0.33 17.47
C SER A 161 -15.11 1.60 18.31
#